data_AF-S8BT24-F1
#
_entry.id   AF-S8BT24-F1
#
_cell.length_a   1.000
_cell.length_b   1.000
_cell.length_c   1.000
_cell.angle_alpha   90.00
_cell.angle_beta   90.00
_cell.angle_gamma   90.00
#
_symmetry.space_group_name_H-M   'P 1'
#
loop_
_entity.id
_entity.type
_entity.pdbx_description
1 polymer ?
#
loop_
_entity_poly.entity_id
_entity_poly.type
_entity_poly.pdbx_seq_one_letter_code
_entity_poly.pdbx_strand_id
1 'polypeptide(L)'
;MVIYPTVASEYLSKNKYPAKAHARAVAKHLALSSGIIYLESQKSRMEEDKDQEAPFHQRRYFFYLSGCGVPNAYVTYNVAKDHLTLYIPPIDPEEVMWSGLPLDVKTAMETLDIDEAKYSNELEADLVGEVLAIPDQISERVALMKGGSATVKAVQELKDAIDECRVYKDDYEVALIKHANEISGIAHEALMKAAKTCKTEYELEAIFLENCIKRGARRQAYDSIVASGENAATLHYIHNNQAFGERLNILIDGGCEYSSYASDITRVFPLNGKFTKESKDIYSLVLTMQKEALKMIKPGVVWDIIHETTHKILIQGFLDLGIFQNGTVDEILADRTSCAFLPHGLGHHMGMDTHDTGGHPNYSDPDPMYKYLRVRIPLKTRSVITVEPGIYFCEFIIKPYLEDPKHNKYINQDVLKNYWAVGGVRIEDDVLVVEGGYENLTNVVKEVEEVERLVSQGSQ
;
A
#
# COMPACT_ATOMS: atom_id res chain seq x y z
N MET A 1 -11.38 20.72 13.44
CA MET A 1 -10.05 20.42 13.99
C MET A 1 -9.05 20.63 12.86
N VAL A 2 -8.28 21.71 12.93
CA VAL A 2 -7.28 22.08 11.90
C VAL A 2 -6.14 21.07 12.01
N ILE A 3 -5.73 20.42 10.92
CA ILE A 3 -4.43 19.75 10.92
C ILE A 3 -3.41 20.88 11.03
N TYR A 4 -2.71 20.95 12.16
CA TYR A 4 -1.55 21.82 12.26
C TYR A 4 -0.53 21.34 11.21
N PRO A 5 0.14 22.24 10.46
CA PRO A 5 1.13 21.82 9.48
C PRO A 5 2.10 20.83 10.11
N THR A 6 2.21 19.62 9.54
CA THR A 6 3.24 18.66 9.93
C THR A 6 4.51 19.00 9.17
N VAL A 7 5.65 18.48 9.61
CA VAL A 7 6.92 18.67 8.88
C VAL A 7 6.79 18.19 7.43
N ALA A 8 6.04 17.10 7.21
CA ALA A 8 5.74 16.58 5.88
C ALA A 8 4.88 17.55 5.06
N SER A 9 3.73 18.01 5.58
CA SER A 9 2.85 18.91 4.81
C SER A 9 3.48 20.29 4.55
N GLU A 10 4.31 20.79 5.47
CA GLU A 10 5.08 22.01 5.24
C GLU A 10 6.13 21.82 4.14
N TYR A 11 6.86 20.70 4.15
CA TYR A 11 7.82 20.37 3.09
C TYR A 11 7.12 20.27 1.72
N LEU A 12 6.00 19.56 1.64
CA LEU A 12 5.23 19.40 0.40
C LEU A 12 4.75 20.76 -0.16
N SER A 13 4.35 21.69 0.71
CA SER A 13 3.88 23.02 0.29
C SER A 13 4.95 23.94 -0.29
N LYS A 14 6.23 23.67 0.01
CA LYS A 14 7.38 24.50 -0.39
C LYS A 14 8.17 23.95 -1.57
N ASN A 15 7.88 22.72 -1.98
CA ASN A 15 8.60 22.01 -3.03
C ASN A 15 7.65 21.61 -4.16
N LYS A 16 8.18 21.52 -5.37
CA LYS A 16 7.43 21.01 -6.53
C LYS A 16 7.47 19.50 -6.56
N TYR A 17 6.47 18.88 -7.18
CA TYR A 17 6.52 17.45 -7.49
C TYR A 17 7.71 17.16 -8.42
N PRO A 18 8.61 16.21 -8.11
CA PRO A 18 9.92 16.05 -8.76
C PRO A 18 9.88 15.29 -10.10
N ALA A 19 8.91 15.63 -10.96
CA ALA A 19 8.64 14.96 -12.24
C ALA A 19 9.89 14.83 -13.15
N LYS A 20 10.68 15.89 -13.30
CA LYS A 20 11.90 15.87 -14.12
C LYS A 20 12.98 14.95 -13.57
N ALA A 21 13.14 14.88 -12.26
CA ALA A 21 14.08 13.95 -11.63
C ALA A 21 13.67 12.49 -11.89
N HIS A 22 12.38 12.17 -11.79
CA HIS A 22 11.84 10.86 -12.13
C HIS A 22 12.09 10.50 -13.60
N ALA A 23 11.79 11.41 -14.54
CA ALA A 23 12.02 11.18 -15.96
C ALA A 23 13.50 10.92 -16.30
N ARG A 24 14.41 11.69 -15.69
CA ARG A 24 15.87 11.48 -15.80
C ARG A 24 16.29 10.11 -15.24
N ALA A 25 15.73 9.69 -14.11
CA ALA A 25 16.03 8.39 -13.50
C ALA A 25 15.62 7.23 -14.41
N VAL A 26 14.43 7.30 -15.01
CA VAL A 26 13.94 6.29 -15.97
C VAL A 26 14.81 6.25 -17.22
N ALA A 27 15.13 7.40 -17.83
CA ALA A 27 15.99 7.46 -19.00
C ALA A 27 17.41 6.90 -18.71
N LYS A 28 17.95 7.19 -17.51
CA LYS A 28 19.22 6.64 -17.04
C LYS A 28 19.14 5.13 -16.84
N HIS A 29 18.05 4.61 -16.26
CA HIS A 29 17.85 3.18 -16.06
C HIS A 29 17.85 2.41 -17.39
N LEU A 30 17.20 2.98 -18.41
CA LEU A 30 17.16 2.44 -19.78
C LEU A 30 18.44 2.72 -20.59
N ALA A 31 19.42 3.43 -20.03
CA ALA A 31 20.64 3.87 -20.71
C ALA A 31 20.36 4.65 -22.03
N LEU A 32 19.28 5.44 -22.07
CA LEU A 32 18.93 6.23 -23.24
C LEU A 32 19.83 7.47 -23.34
N SER A 33 20.32 7.75 -24.55
CA SER A 33 21.04 8.99 -24.89
C SER A 33 20.24 9.94 -25.77
N SER A 34 19.12 9.48 -26.32
CA SER A 34 18.25 10.21 -27.25
C SER A 34 16.87 9.60 -27.31
N GLY A 35 15.96 10.25 -28.04
CA GLY A 35 14.55 9.82 -28.15
C GLY A 35 13.64 10.54 -27.17
N ILE A 36 12.36 10.19 -27.21
CA ILE A 36 11.30 10.78 -26.39
C ILE A 36 10.64 9.66 -25.60
N ILE A 37 10.53 9.80 -24.28
CA ILE A 37 9.61 8.99 -23.47
C ILE A 37 8.25 9.66 -23.52
N TYR A 38 7.20 8.93 -23.89
CA TYR A 38 5.82 9.41 -23.95
C TYR A 38 4.92 8.56 -23.05
N LEU A 39 4.12 9.22 -22.21
CA LEU A 39 3.05 8.61 -21.43
C LEU A 39 1.77 9.44 -21.54
N GLU A 40 0.62 8.78 -21.52
CA GLU A 40 -0.70 9.42 -21.45
C GLU A 40 -1.36 9.20 -20.09
N SER A 41 -2.17 10.16 -19.67
CA SER A 41 -3.00 10.04 -18.49
C SER A 41 -4.13 9.02 -18.68
N GLN A 42 -4.82 8.70 -17.60
CA GLN A 42 -6.14 8.11 -17.68
C GLN A 42 -7.10 9.08 -18.40
N LYS A 43 -8.05 8.51 -19.14
CA LYS A 43 -9.12 9.26 -19.81
C LYS A 43 -10.35 9.31 -18.91
N SER A 44 -11.06 10.44 -18.92
CA SER A 44 -12.42 10.47 -18.37
C SER A 44 -13.31 9.50 -19.16
N ARG A 45 -14.20 8.82 -18.46
CA ARG A 45 -15.22 7.96 -19.08
C ARG A 45 -16.52 8.09 -18.30
N MET A 46 -17.63 7.90 -18.99
CA MET A 46 -18.93 7.80 -18.35
C MET A 46 -19.15 6.40 -17.80
N GLU A 47 -19.92 6.27 -16.72
CA GLU A 47 -20.52 5.00 -16.34
C GLU A 47 -21.44 4.52 -17.48
N GLU A 48 -21.50 3.20 -17.69
CA GLU A 48 -22.32 2.62 -18.75
C GLU A 48 -23.79 3.04 -18.61
N ASP A 49 -24.40 3.44 -19.73
CA ASP A 49 -25.79 3.89 -19.85
C ASP A 49 -26.19 5.08 -18.95
N LYS A 50 -25.23 5.88 -18.45
CA LYS A 50 -25.48 7.04 -17.58
C LYS A 50 -24.74 8.30 -18.04
N ASP A 51 -25.24 9.46 -17.61
CA ASP A 51 -24.60 10.77 -17.75
C ASP A 51 -23.69 11.12 -16.56
N GLN A 52 -23.31 10.13 -15.75
CA GLN A 52 -22.39 10.27 -14.64
C GLN A 52 -20.99 9.83 -15.05
N GLU A 53 -19.97 10.66 -14.80
CA GLU A 53 -18.57 10.26 -14.94
C GLU A 53 -18.23 9.11 -13.97
N ALA A 54 -17.52 8.10 -14.49
CA ALA A 54 -16.96 7.05 -13.66
C ALA A 54 -15.91 7.64 -12.71
N PRO A 55 -15.73 7.07 -11.50
CA PRO A 55 -14.70 7.51 -10.57
C PRO A 55 -13.32 7.57 -11.26
N PHE A 56 -12.79 8.79 -11.38
CA PHE A 56 -11.48 8.99 -12.01
C PHE A 56 -10.36 8.55 -11.07
N HIS A 57 -9.38 7.82 -11.61
CA HIS A 57 -8.14 7.50 -10.92
C HIS A 57 -6.99 7.47 -11.93
N GLN A 58 -5.90 8.15 -11.61
CA GLN A 58 -4.83 8.40 -12.56
C GLN A 58 -3.98 7.14 -12.80
N ARG A 59 -3.41 7.03 -14.01
CA ARG A 59 -2.38 6.02 -14.30
C ARG A 59 -1.11 6.34 -13.51
N ARG A 60 -0.61 5.38 -12.71
CA ARG A 60 0.57 5.59 -11.87
C ARG A 60 1.84 5.94 -12.65
N TYR A 61 2.07 5.29 -13.79
CA TYR A 61 3.21 5.59 -14.66
C TYR A 61 3.21 7.04 -15.16
N PHE A 62 2.06 7.51 -15.64
CA PHE A 62 1.90 8.89 -16.07
C PHE A 62 2.08 9.87 -14.91
N PHE A 63 1.42 9.62 -13.79
CA PHE A 63 1.53 10.49 -12.62
C PHE A 63 2.97 10.55 -12.10
N TYR A 64 3.69 9.42 -12.07
CA TYR A 64 5.09 9.38 -11.64
C TYR A 64 5.98 10.33 -12.44
N LEU A 65 5.77 10.44 -13.76
CA LEU A 65 6.59 11.30 -14.63
C LEU A 65 6.05 12.74 -14.76
N SER A 66 4.93 13.08 -14.13
CA SER A 66 4.27 14.38 -14.35
C SER A 66 3.78 15.08 -13.08
N GLY A 67 3.38 14.34 -12.04
CA GLY A 67 2.59 14.82 -10.91
C GLY A 67 1.18 15.28 -11.28
N CYS A 68 0.74 15.05 -12.52
CA CYS A 68 -0.49 15.62 -13.05
C CYS A 68 -1.71 14.73 -12.75
N GLY A 69 -2.67 15.29 -12.01
CA GLY A 69 -3.94 14.63 -11.69
C GLY A 69 -5.06 14.83 -12.71
N VAL A 70 -4.81 15.51 -13.83
CA VAL A 70 -5.84 15.86 -14.82
C VAL A 70 -6.01 14.74 -15.85
N PRO A 71 -7.26 14.40 -16.25
CA PRO A 71 -7.52 13.47 -17.36
C PRO A 71 -7.12 14.05 -18.72
N ASN A 72 -7.04 13.18 -19.74
CA ASN A 72 -6.77 13.55 -21.13
C ASN A 72 -5.49 14.41 -21.33
N ALA A 73 -4.50 14.20 -20.46
CA ALA A 73 -3.19 14.85 -20.46
C ALA A 73 -2.09 13.90 -20.96
N TYR A 74 -0.95 14.46 -21.33
CA TYR A 74 0.19 13.72 -21.86
C TYR A 74 1.49 14.29 -21.30
N VAL A 75 2.52 13.47 -21.20
CA VAL A 75 3.86 13.91 -20.80
C VAL A 75 4.88 13.35 -21.78
N THR A 76 5.80 14.21 -22.19
CA THR A 76 6.95 13.81 -23.01
C THR A 76 8.25 14.22 -22.37
N TYR A 77 9.22 13.33 -22.31
CA TYR A 77 10.59 13.65 -21.91
C TYR A 77 11.54 13.45 -23.08
N ASN A 78 12.08 14.54 -23.62
CA ASN A 78 13.12 14.49 -24.65
C ASN A 78 14.49 14.29 -23.98
N VAL A 79 15.04 13.07 -24.12
CA VAL A 79 16.25 12.65 -23.40
C VAL A 79 17.47 13.48 -23.79
N ALA A 80 17.66 13.75 -25.08
CA ALA A 80 18.84 14.48 -25.57
C ALA A 80 18.82 15.96 -25.18
N LYS A 81 17.63 16.56 -25.10
CA LYS A 81 17.44 17.95 -24.67
C LYS A 81 17.31 18.10 -23.15
N ASP A 82 17.18 16.98 -22.43
CA ASP A 82 16.81 16.94 -21.02
C ASP A 82 15.62 17.88 -20.73
N HIS A 83 14.54 17.69 -21.49
CA HIS A 83 13.38 18.58 -21.51
C HIS A 83 12.10 17.80 -21.27
N LEU A 84 11.40 18.11 -20.18
CA LEU A 84 10.13 17.51 -19.78
C LEU A 84 8.96 18.46 -20.06
N THR A 85 8.07 18.05 -20.95
CA THR A 85 6.89 18.82 -21.35
C THR A 85 5.61 18.12 -20.90
N LEU A 86 4.75 18.83 -20.17
CA LEU A 86 3.40 18.40 -19.81
C LEU A 86 2.37 19.03 -20.77
N TYR A 87 1.45 18.23 -21.26
CA TYR A 87 0.36 18.67 -22.12
C TYR A 87 -0.96 18.46 -21.40
N ILE A 88 -1.68 19.54 -21.10
CA ILE A 88 -2.98 19.52 -20.41
C ILE A 88 -4.11 19.88 -21.36
N PRO A 89 -5.37 19.47 -21.11
CA PRO A 89 -6.49 19.90 -21.95
C PRO A 89 -6.59 21.43 -22.09
N PRO A 90 -6.95 21.97 -23.29
CA PRO A 90 -7.33 23.37 -23.43
C PRO A 90 -8.45 23.75 -22.47
N ILE A 91 -8.43 24.98 -21.97
CA ILE A 91 -9.52 25.49 -21.12
C ILE A 91 -10.74 25.78 -21.99
N ASP A 92 -11.81 25.04 -21.76
CA ASP A 92 -13.12 25.29 -22.37
C ASP A 92 -13.99 26.13 -21.39
N PRO A 93 -14.45 27.34 -21.78
CA PRO A 93 -15.35 28.15 -20.96
C PRO A 93 -16.62 27.43 -20.51
N GLU A 94 -17.17 26.51 -21.31
CA GLU A 94 -18.34 25.73 -20.91
C GLU A 94 -17.96 24.72 -19.82
N GLU A 95 -16.87 23.99 -19.97
CA GLU A 95 -16.38 23.10 -18.90
C GLU A 95 -16.05 23.86 -17.62
N VAL A 96 -15.50 25.07 -17.71
CA VAL A 96 -15.24 25.90 -16.51
C VAL A 96 -16.55 26.24 -15.79
N MET A 97 -17.63 26.52 -16.52
CA MET A 97 -18.95 26.78 -15.95
C MET A 97 -19.53 25.54 -15.25
N TRP A 98 -19.36 24.36 -15.84
CA TRP A 98 -19.95 23.11 -15.33
C TRP A 98 -19.12 22.40 -14.25
N SER A 99 -17.80 22.38 -14.41
CA SER A 99 -16.86 21.51 -13.69
C SER A 99 -15.79 22.29 -12.92
N GLY A 100 -15.74 23.62 -13.08
CA GLY A 100 -14.74 24.49 -12.47
C GLY A 100 -13.46 24.62 -13.32
N LEU A 101 -12.57 25.53 -12.91
CA LEU A 101 -11.31 25.78 -13.61
C LEU A 101 -10.37 24.57 -13.45
N PRO A 102 -9.96 23.88 -14.54
CA PRO A 102 -8.97 22.81 -14.45
C PRO A 102 -7.58 23.39 -14.14
N LEU A 103 -6.59 22.51 -13.95
CA LEU A 103 -5.18 22.93 -13.91
C LEU A 103 -4.87 23.75 -15.16
N ASP A 104 -4.26 24.92 -15.00
CA ASP A 104 -3.78 25.74 -16.10
C ASP A 104 -2.24 25.66 -16.23
N VAL A 105 -1.73 26.17 -17.36
CA VAL A 105 -0.29 26.15 -17.69
C VAL A 105 0.53 26.82 -16.59
N LYS A 106 0.04 27.96 -16.07
CA LYS A 106 0.75 28.72 -15.03
C LYS A 106 0.87 27.91 -13.74
N THR A 107 -0.23 27.35 -13.25
CA THR A 107 -0.27 26.57 -12.00
C THR A 107 0.52 25.27 -12.14
N ALA A 108 0.50 24.63 -13.31
CA ALA A 108 1.33 23.47 -13.60
C ALA A 108 2.82 23.81 -13.49
N MET A 109 3.26 24.91 -14.11
CA MET A 109 4.65 25.39 -14.01
C MET A 109 5.04 25.81 -12.59
N GLU A 110 4.10 26.24 -11.74
CA GLU A 110 4.35 26.64 -10.35
C GLU A 110 4.45 25.44 -9.40
N THR A 111 3.73 24.35 -9.65
CA THR A 111 3.59 23.21 -8.72
C THR A 111 4.36 21.95 -9.14
N LEU A 112 4.69 21.81 -10.42
CA LEU A 112 5.34 20.62 -10.99
C LEU A 112 6.75 20.98 -11.48
N ASP A 113 7.74 20.12 -11.20
CA ASP A 113 9.10 20.27 -11.72
C ASP A 113 9.15 19.81 -13.18
N ILE A 114 8.64 20.66 -14.07
CA ILE A 114 8.57 20.48 -15.53
C ILE A 114 9.24 21.69 -16.21
N ASP A 115 9.74 21.49 -17.43
CA ASP A 115 10.38 22.57 -18.20
C ASP A 115 9.38 23.40 -18.98
N GLU A 116 8.28 22.77 -19.40
CA GLU A 116 7.27 23.41 -20.23
C GLU A 116 5.89 22.77 -19.99
N ALA A 117 4.85 23.60 -20.02
CA ALA A 117 3.46 23.15 -20.05
C ALA A 117 2.76 23.73 -21.29
N LYS A 118 2.10 22.86 -22.06
CA LYS A 118 1.38 23.17 -23.30
C LYS A 118 -0.04 22.62 -23.25
N TYR A 119 -0.83 22.92 -24.27
CA TYR A 119 -2.12 22.28 -24.44
C TYR A 119 -2.02 20.95 -25.23
N SER A 120 -2.93 20.02 -24.94
CA SER A 120 -2.92 18.66 -25.50
C SER A 120 -3.12 18.60 -27.01
N ASN A 121 -3.69 19.64 -27.62
CA ASN A 121 -3.78 19.79 -29.07
C ASN A 121 -2.43 20.09 -29.75
N GLU A 122 -1.38 20.44 -28.99
CA GLU A 122 -0.03 20.74 -29.49
C GLU A 122 0.92 19.53 -29.48
N LEU A 123 0.52 18.40 -28.86
CA LEU A 123 1.35 17.22 -28.64
C LEU A 123 2.07 16.71 -29.91
N GLU A 124 1.33 16.55 -31.01
CA GLU A 124 1.81 15.89 -32.22
C GLU A 124 2.94 16.67 -32.90
N ALA A 125 2.96 18.00 -32.72
CA ALA A 125 4.01 18.85 -33.26
C ALA A 125 5.37 18.59 -32.59
N ASP A 126 5.36 18.11 -31.34
CA ASP A 126 6.56 17.85 -30.55
C ASP A 126 7.02 16.38 -30.64
N LEU A 127 6.17 15.47 -31.12
CA LEU A 127 6.54 14.08 -31.36
C LEU A 127 7.40 13.96 -32.62
N VAL A 128 8.70 13.77 -32.42
CA VAL A 128 9.70 13.61 -33.47
C VAL A 128 10.73 12.53 -33.12
N GLY A 129 11.26 11.86 -34.14
CA GLY A 129 12.27 10.81 -33.97
C GLY A 129 11.71 9.56 -33.31
N GLU A 130 12.51 8.91 -32.47
CA GLU A 130 12.09 7.71 -31.76
C GLU A 130 11.31 8.08 -30.49
N VAL A 131 10.10 7.52 -30.35
CA VAL A 131 9.21 7.74 -29.20
C VAL A 131 8.97 6.40 -28.50
N LEU A 132 9.40 6.26 -27.26
CA LEU A 132 9.15 5.09 -26.42
C LEU A 132 7.84 5.30 -25.66
N ALA A 133 6.99 4.28 -25.67
CA ALA A 133 5.73 4.27 -24.95
C ALA A 133 5.47 2.92 -24.29
N ILE A 134 4.60 2.89 -23.29
CA ILE A 134 4.16 1.64 -22.65
C ILE A 134 3.14 0.95 -23.58
N PRO A 135 3.25 -0.36 -23.83
CA PRO A 135 2.24 -1.13 -24.56
C PRO A 135 0.83 -0.91 -24.03
N ASP A 136 -0.16 -0.87 -24.93
CA ASP A 136 -1.58 -0.67 -24.62
C ASP A 136 -1.95 0.64 -23.91
N GLN A 137 -1.00 1.57 -23.76
CA GLN A 137 -1.17 2.89 -23.15
C GLN A 137 -0.85 4.02 -24.13
N ILE A 138 -1.28 3.86 -25.39
CA ILE A 138 -1.03 4.80 -26.47
C ILE A 138 -2.37 5.25 -27.03
N SER A 139 -2.64 6.55 -27.02
CA SER A 139 -3.86 7.09 -27.64
C SER A 139 -3.94 6.71 -29.12
N GLU A 140 -5.16 6.47 -29.61
CA GLU A 140 -5.37 6.24 -31.05
C GLU A 140 -4.78 7.38 -31.89
N ARG A 141 -4.88 8.63 -31.43
CA ARG A 141 -4.31 9.81 -32.09
C ARG A 141 -2.80 9.66 -32.34
N VAL A 142 -2.06 9.17 -31.35
CA VAL A 142 -0.61 8.91 -31.46
C VAL A 142 -0.33 7.63 -32.24
N ALA A 143 -1.09 6.55 -32.00
CA ALA A 143 -0.92 5.28 -32.70
C ALA A 143 -1.20 5.37 -34.22
N LEU A 144 -2.10 6.28 -34.62
CA LEU A 144 -2.47 6.52 -36.01
C LEU A 144 -1.56 7.51 -36.73
N MET A 145 -0.53 8.07 -36.07
CA MET A 145 0.50 8.89 -36.73
C MET A 145 1.35 8.03 -37.68
N LYS A 146 0.81 7.74 -38.87
CA LYS A 146 1.49 6.99 -39.93
C LYS A 146 2.20 7.94 -40.88
N GLY A 147 3.49 7.70 -41.14
CA GLY A 147 4.29 8.45 -42.13
C GLY A 147 4.76 9.84 -41.67
N GLY A 148 4.70 10.14 -40.36
CA GLY A 148 5.20 11.39 -39.77
C GLY A 148 6.69 11.36 -39.40
N SER A 149 7.16 12.44 -38.75
CA SER A 149 8.52 12.60 -38.23
C SER A 149 8.85 11.71 -37.03
N ALA A 150 7.85 11.04 -36.44
CA ALA A 150 8.01 10.17 -35.28
C ALA A 150 7.82 8.68 -35.62
N THR A 151 8.56 7.83 -34.91
CA THR A 151 8.39 6.37 -34.88
C THR A 151 8.11 5.96 -33.44
N VAL A 152 6.87 5.55 -33.17
CA VAL A 152 6.45 5.11 -31.83
C VAL A 152 6.80 3.64 -31.63
N LYS A 153 7.52 3.34 -30.56
CA LYS A 153 7.91 2.00 -30.12
C LYS A 153 7.24 1.71 -28.77
N ALA A 154 6.25 0.83 -28.80
CA ALA A 154 5.67 0.25 -27.59
C ALA A 154 6.65 -0.80 -27.03
N VAL A 155 7.23 -0.55 -25.86
CA VAL A 155 8.27 -1.40 -25.27
C VAL A 155 7.96 -1.69 -23.80
N GLN A 156 7.96 -2.97 -23.43
CA GLN A 156 7.68 -3.40 -22.06
C GLN A 156 8.76 -2.90 -21.09
N GLU A 157 9.98 -2.79 -21.58
CA GLU A 157 11.16 -2.31 -20.86
C GLU A 157 10.95 -0.92 -20.26
N LEU A 158 10.17 -0.04 -20.90
CA LEU A 158 9.85 1.27 -20.33
C LEU A 158 9.02 1.14 -19.04
N LYS A 159 8.00 0.27 -19.05
CA LYS A 159 7.19 0.02 -17.85
C LYS A 159 8.04 -0.58 -16.75
N ASP A 160 8.86 -1.57 -17.08
CA ASP A 160 9.72 -2.27 -16.10
C ASP A 160 10.77 -1.31 -15.51
N ALA A 161 11.34 -0.41 -16.31
CA ALA A 161 12.25 0.62 -15.82
C ALA A 161 11.56 1.61 -14.86
N ILE A 162 10.32 2.00 -15.14
CA ILE A 162 9.55 2.86 -14.23
C ILE A 162 9.22 2.10 -12.93
N ASP A 163 8.85 0.82 -13.01
CA ASP A 163 8.62 -0.03 -11.84
C ASP A 163 9.87 -0.08 -10.95
N GLU A 164 11.06 -0.28 -11.53
CA GLU A 164 12.33 -0.28 -10.79
C GLU A 164 12.68 1.09 -10.17
N CYS A 165 12.42 2.18 -10.90
CA CYS A 165 12.63 3.53 -10.38
C CYS A 165 11.69 3.85 -9.20
N ARG A 166 10.42 3.45 -9.28
CA ARG A 166 9.42 3.64 -8.21
C ARG A 166 9.75 2.90 -6.92
N VAL A 167 10.60 1.87 -6.95
CA VAL A 167 11.05 1.21 -5.71
C VAL A 167 11.82 2.17 -4.82
N TYR A 168 12.66 3.05 -5.40
CA TYR A 168 13.37 4.08 -4.67
C TYR A 168 12.48 5.30 -4.48
N LYS A 169 12.19 5.68 -3.22
CA LYS A 169 11.37 6.86 -2.91
C LYS A 169 12.27 8.06 -2.67
N ASP A 170 12.11 9.13 -3.44
CA ASP A 170 12.79 10.39 -3.14
C ASP A 170 12.21 11.09 -1.89
N ASP A 171 12.74 12.25 -1.52
CA ASP A 171 12.31 12.95 -0.30
C ASP A 171 10.89 13.52 -0.41
N TYR A 172 10.41 13.86 -1.61
CA TYR A 172 9.04 14.31 -1.84
C TYR A 172 8.06 13.14 -1.74
N GLU A 173 8.41 12.00 -2.33
CA GLU A 173 7.61 10.77 -2.25
C GLU A 173 7.51 10.26 -0.81
N VAL A 174 8.64 10.24 -0.08
CA VAL A 174 8.64 9.88 1.34
C VAL A 174 7.78 10.86 2.15
N ALA A 175 7.80 12.17 1.84
CA ALA A 175 6.95 13.14 2.53
C ALA A 175 5.46 12.89 2.27
N LEU A 176 5.05 12.51 1.05
CA LEU A 176 3.67 12.13 0.73
C LEU A 176 3.23 10.89 1.52
N ILE A 177 4.06 9.86 1.57
CA ILE A 177 3.78 8.61 2.31
C ILE A 177 3.71 8.87 3.82
N LYS A 178 4.63 9.69 4.37
CA LYS A 178 4.59 10.13 5.77
C LYS A 178 3.29 10.85 6.08
N HIS A 179 2.85 11.74 5.19
CA HIS A 179 1.60 12.46 5.39
C HIS A 179 0.37 11.54 5.32
N ALA A 180 0.34 10.57 4.40
CA ALA A 180 -0.70 9.54 4.37
C ALA A 180 -0.72 8.71 5.67
N ASN A 181 0.45 8.31 6.18
CA ASN A 181 0.60 7.60 7.45
C ASN A 181 0.11 8.43 8.65
N GLU A 182 0.41 9.73 8.69
CA GLU A 182 -0.08 10.64 9.74
C GLU A 182 -1.61 10.69 9.76
N ILE A 183 -2.25 10.83 8.59
CA ILE A 183 -3.70 10.88 8.46
C ILE A 183 -4.33 9.55 8.89
N SER A 184 -3.85 8.44 8.32
CA SER A 184 -4.34 7.10 8.64
C SER A 184 -4.12 6.76 10.11
N GLY A 185 -2.99 7.16 10.68
CA GLY A 185 -2.69 6.89 12.07
C GLY A 185 -3.63 7.61 13.04
N ILE A 186 -3.97 8.87 12.74
CA ILE A 186 -4.99 9.60 13.50
C ILE A 186 -6.36 8.91 13.36
N ALA A 187 -6.70 8.40 12.17
CA ALA A 187 -7.95 7.67 11.96
C ALA A 187 -7.97 6.37 12.80
N HIS A 188 -6.91 5.56 12.79
CA HIS A 188 -6.78 4.36 13.63
C HIS A 188 -6.94 4.64 15.12
N GLU A 189 -6.31 5.68 15.65
CA GLU A 189 -6.51 6.07 17.06
C GLU A 189 -7.95 6.49 17.36
N ALA A 190 -8.62 7.14 16.40
CA ALA A 190 -10.03 7.51 16.55
C ALA A 190 -10.92 6.26 16.62
N LEU A 191 -10.62 5.21 15.85
CA LEU A 191 -11.31 3.93 15.94
C LEU A 191 -11.15 3.27 17.30
N MET A 192 -9.92 3.25 17.85
CA MET A 192 -9.66 2.71 19.19
C MET A 192 -10.53 3.44 20.23
N LYS A 193 -10.58 4.78 20.17
CA LYS A 193 -11.40 5.61 21.08
C LYS A 193 -12.92 5.36 20.91
N ALA A 194 -13.36 5.02 19.70
CA ALA A 194 -14.77 4.77 19.39
C ALA A 194 -15.24 3.32 19.62
N ALA A 195 -14.33 2.37 19.84
CA ALA A 195 -14.63 0.93 19.82
C ALA A 195 -15.80 0.53 20.74
N LYS A 196 -15.86 1.10 21.95
CA LYS A 196 -16.88 0.76 22.96
C LYS A 196 -18.26 1.36 22.64
N THR A 197 -18.30 2.46 21.90
CA THR A 197 -19.55 3.15 21.55
C THR A 197 -20.19 2.56 20.31
N CYS A 198 -19.38 2.09 19.36
CA CYS A 198 -19.87 1.44 18.15
C CYS A 198 -20.48 0.06 18.46
N LYS A 199 -21.33 -0.41 17.55
CA LYS A 199 -22.02 -1.72 17.61
C LYS A 199 -21.83 -2.55 16.36
N THR A 200 -21.30 -1.97 15.28
CA THR A 200 -21.16 -2.62 13.98
C THR A 200 -19.84 -2.25 13.31
N GLU A 201 -19.40 -3.08 12.38
CA GLU A 201 -18.18 -2.87 11.60
C GLU A 201 -18.26 -1.56 10.78
N TYR A 202 -19.35 -1.33 10.03
CA TYR A 202 -19.49 -0.11 9.21
C TYR A 202 -19.51 1.20 10.02
N GLU A 203 -19.88 1.17 11.31
CA GLU A 203 -19.79 2.37 12.16
C GLU A 203 -18.34 2.79 12.39
N LEU A 204 -17.45 1.81 12.58
CA LEU A 204 -16.01 2.07 12.67
C LEU A 204 -15.44 2.46 11.29
N GLU A 205 -15.86 1.78 10.22
CA GLU A 205 -15.48 2.17 8.85
C GLU A 205 -15.83 3.64 8.58
N ALA A 206 -17.05 4.08 8.93
CA ALA A 206 -17.48 5.46 8.75
C ALA A 206 -16.59 6.46 9.50
N ILE A 207 -16.16 6.13 10.73
CA ILE A 207 -15.25 6.96 11.53
C ILE A 207 -13.86 7.03 10.88
N PHE A 208 -13.36 5.92 10.33
CA PHE A 208 -12.08 5.90 9.62
C PHE A 208 -12.14 6.84 8.41
N LEU A 209 -13.14 6.65 7.54
CA LEU A 209 -13.36 7.45 6.34
C LEU A 209 -13.53 8.94 6.67
N GLU A 210 -14.35 9.27 7.68
CA GLU A 210 -14.55 10.65 8.12
C GLU A 210 -13.21 11.31 8.52
N ASN A 211 -12.37 10.59 9.26
CA ASN A 211 -11.09 11.12 9.72
C ASN A 211 -10.10 11.33 8.58
N CYS A 212 -10.06 10.43 7.59
CA CYS A 212 -9.25 10.60 6.39
C CYS A 212 -9.74 11.79 5.55
N ILE A 213 -11.04 11.83 5.24
CA ILE A 213 -11.65 12.84 4.36
C ILE A 213 -11.49 14.26 4.92
N LYS A 214 -11.78 14.46 6.22
CA LYS A 214 -11.64 15.78 6.86
C LYS A 214 -10.19 16.29 6.87
N ARG A 215 -9.23 15.40 6.59
CA ARG A 215 -7.81 15.70 6.55
C ARG A 215 -7.23 15.82 5.14
N GLY A 216 -8.08 15.81 4.12
CA GLY A 216 -7.68 16.00 2.73
C GLY A 216 -7.39 14.70 1.98
N ALA A 217 -7.33 13.54 2.67
CA ALA A 217 -7.25 12.24 2.02
C ALA A 217 -8.66 11.73 1.69
N ARG A 218 -9.21 12.22 0.57
CA ARG A 218 -10.58 11.87 0.13
C ARG A 218 -10.74 10.42 -0.29
N ARG A 219 -9.65 9.74 -0.67
CA ARG A 219 -9.64 8.36 -1.11
C ARG A 219 -8.92 7.49 -0.09
N GLN A 220 -9.36 6.24 0.00
CA GLN A 220 -8.57 5.21 0.65
C GLN A 220 -7.67 4.56 -0.39
N ALA A 221 -6.52 4.04 0.03
CA ALA A 221 -5.61 3.33 -0.87
C ALA A 221 -6.20 1.99 -1.32
N TYR A 222 -7.08 1.41 -0.50
CA TYR A 222 -7.87 0.20 -0.72
C TYR A 222 -9.13 0.24 0.16
N ASP A 223 -10.10 -0.62 -0.11
CA ASP A 223 -11.29 -0.75 0.73
C ASP A 223 -10.88 -1.20 2.14
N SER A 224 -11.29 -0.44 3.16
CA SER A 224 -10.90 -0.72 4.55
C SER A 224 -11.43 -2.08 4.98
N ILE A 225 -10.59 -2.86 5.64
CA ILE A 225 -10.94 -4.15 6.23
C ILE A 225 -11.31 -3.92 7.69
N VAL A 226 -12.58 -4.10 8.02
CA VAL A 226 -13.11 -3.87 9.36
C VAL A 226 -13.71 -5.17 9.90
N ALA A 227 -12.84 -6.02 10.44
CA ALA A 227 -13.14 -7.43 10.68
C ALA A 227 -13.24 -7.75 12.18
N SER A 228 -14.46 -7.88 12.69
CA SER A 228 -14.70 -8.20 14.10
C SER A 228 -14.64 -9.72 14.36
N GLY A 229 -14.05 -10.15 15.49
CA GLY A 229 -14.00 -11.55 15.93
C GLY A 229 -13.47 -12.50 14.84
N GLU A 230 -14.18 -13.60 14.60
CA GLU A 230 -13.82 -14.62 13.60
C GLU A 230 -13.65 -14.09 12.18
N ASN A 231 -14.28 -12.95 11.84
CA ASN A 231 -14.09 -12.33 10.52
C ASN A 231 -12.63 -11.91 10.29
N ALA A 232 -11.90 -11.60 11.37
CA ALA A 232 -10.48 -11.25 11.30
C ALA A 232 -9.59 -12.41 10.81
N ALA A 233 -10.12 -13.63 10.70
CA ALA A 233 -9.47 -14.76 10.04
C ALA A 233 -9.51 -14.69 8.50
N THR A 234 -10.27 -13.74 7.92
CA THR A 234 -10.35 -13.50 6.48
C THR A 234 -9.47 -12.30 6.11
N LEU A 235 -8.39 -12.54 5.37
CA LEU A 235 -7.31 -11.57 5.17
C LEU A 235 -7.76 -10.24 4.54
N HIS A 236 -8.60 -10.29 3.50
CA HIS A 236 -9.15 -9.13 2.80
C HIS A 236 -10.68 -9.03 3.00
N TYR A 237 -11.13 -9.05 4.25
CA TYR A 237 -12.55 -8.92 4.59
C TYR A 237 -13.06 -7.49 4.35
N ILE A 238 -13.98 -7.30 3.41
CA ILE A 238 -14.56 -5.98 3.08
C ILE A 238 -16.09 -5.91 3.21
N HIS A 239 -16.71 -6.94 3.79
CA HIS A 239 -18.17 -6.93 3.95
C HIS A 239 -18.61 -5.87 4.95
N ASN A 240 -17.79 -5.64 5.99
CA ASN A 240 -17.93 -4.58 6.99
C ASN A 240 -19.35 -4.40 7.54
N ASN A 241 -20.13 -5.46 7.64
CA ASN A 241 -21.57 -5.39 7.89
C ASN A 241 -22.04 -6.19 9.10
N GLN A 242 -21.13 -6.73 9.91
CA GLN A 242 -21.50 -7.51 11.08
C GLN A 242 -21.68 -6.64 12.32
N ALA A 243 -22.66 -7.01 13.14
CA ALA A 243 -22.76 -6.52 14.50
C ALA A 243 -21.69 -7.17 15.39
N PHE A 244 -21.19 -6.42 16.37
CA PHE A 244 -20.15 -6.88 17.28
C PHE A 244 -20.64 -8.00 18.20
N GLY A 245 -21.85 -7.90 18.74
CA GLY A 245 -22.39 -8.90 19.67
C GLY A 245 -21.41 -9.22 20.80
N GLU A 246 -21.01 -10.49 20.93
CA GLU A 246 -20.06 -10.99 21.93
C GLU A 246 -18.62 -11.12 21.40
N ARG A 247 -18.31 -10.55 20.22
CA ARG A 247 -16.97 -10.64 19.62
C ARG A 247 -15.92 -9.96 20.51
N LEU A 248 -14.73 -10.56 20.56
CA LEU A 248 -13.69 -10.21 21.52
C LEU A 248 -12.90 -8.96 21.09
N ASN A 249 -12.35 -9.01 19.88
CA ASN A 249 -11.49 -8.01 19.28
C ASN A 249 -11.95 -7.70 17.85
N ILE A 250 -11.37 -6.64 17.29
CA ILE A 250 -11.55 -6.24 15.91
C ILE A 250 -10.19 -5.97 15.28
N LEU A 251 -10.02 -6.45 14.06
CA LEU A 251 -8.88 -6.13 13.20
C LEU A 251 -9.33 -5.04 12.23
N ILE A 252 -8.64 -3.92 12.28
CA ILE A 252 -8.77 -2.84 11.30
C ILE A 252 -7.51 -2.85 10.46
N ASP A 253 -7.67 -3.09 9.17
CA ASP A 253 -6.64 -2.87 8.18
C ASP A 253 -7.15 -1.77 7.24
N GLY A 254 -6.51 -0.61 7.29
CA GLY A 254 -6.95 0.55 6.55
C GLY A 254 -5.88 1.61 6.42
N GLY A 255 -5.74 2.15 5.21
CA GLY A 255 -4.83 3.22 4.89
C GLY A 255 -5.41 4.16 3.84
N CYS A 256 -5.17 5.46 4.04
CA CYS A 256 -5.60 6.49 3.11
C CYS A 256 -4.63 6.63 1.93
N GLU A 257 -5.14 7.17 0.82
CA GLU A 257 -4.31 7.68 -0.26
C GLU A 257 -4.27 9.21 -0.17
N TYR A 258 -3.06 9.77 -0.16
CA TYR A 258 -2.84 11.19 -0.28
C TYR A 258 -2.06 11.50 -1.56
N SER A 259 -2.70 12.23 -2.49
CA SER A 259 -2.11 12.63 -3.77
C SER A 259 -1.46 11.47 -4.55
N SER A 260 -2.17 10.34 -4.69
CA SER A 260 -1.68 9.11 -5.34
C SER A 260 -0.60 8.33 -4.59
N TYR A 261 -0.33 8.62 -3.31
CA TYR A 261 0.57 7.81 -2.47
C TYR A 261 -0.19 7.20 -1.31
N ALA A 262 0.04 5.90 -1.10
CA ALA A 262 -0.65 5.07 -0.14
C ALA A 262 0.02 5.12 1.25
N SER A 263 -0.80 4.76 2.24
CA SER A 263 -0.39 4.22 3.53
C SER A 263 -1.09 2.87 3.70
N ASP A 264 -0.54 2.00 4.54
CA ASP A 264 -1.11 0.69 4.84
C ASP A 264 -0.84 0.35 6.32
N ILE A 265 -1.91 0.28 7.10
CA ILE A 265 -1.80 0.14 8.56
C ILE A 265 -2.86 -0.83 9.05
N THR A 266 -2.41 -1.88 9.71
CA THR A 266 -3.25 -2.81 10.45
C THR A 266 -3.07 -2.66 11.96
N ARG A 267 -4.18 -2.56 12.69
CA ARG A 267 -4.24 -2.62 14.16
C ARG A 267 -5.37 -3.53 14.63
N VAL A 268 -5.11 -4.24 15.73
CA VAL A 268 -6.12 -5.03 16.45
C VAL A 268 -6.32 -4.45 17.83
N PHE A 269 -7.59 -4.33 18.25
CA PHE A 269 -7.93 -3.84 19.59
C PHE A 269 -9.18 -4.53 20.15
N PRO A 270 -9.31 -4.61 21.49
CA PRO A 270 -10.45 -5.27 22.11
C PRO A 270 -11.69 -4.40 22.06
N LEU A 271 -12.83 -4.95 21.64
CA LEU A 271 -14.09 -4.20 21.52
C LEU A 271 -14.61 -3.70 22.88
N ASN A 272 -14.28 -4.42 23.96
CA ASN A 272 -14.70 -4.11 25.32
C ASN A 272 -13.62 -3.38 26.16
N GLY A 273 -12.49 -3.00 25.56
CA GLY A 273 -11.42 -2.22 26.20
C GLY A 273 -10.30 -3.00 26.88
N LYS A 274 -10.45 -4.33 27.05
CA LYS A 274 -9.37 -5.22 27.48
C LYS A 274 -9.34 -6.48 26.65
N PHE A 275 -8.15 -6.96 26.33
CA PHE A 275 -8.00 -8.24 25.66
C PHE A 275 -8.39 -9.38 26.61
N THR A 276 -9.01 -10.43 26.07
CA THR A 276 -9.08 -11.73 26.77
C THR A 276 -7.68 -12.32 26.88
N LYS A 277 -7.53 -13.39 27.66
CA LYS A 277 -6.24 -14.08 27.76
C LYS A 277 -5.77 -14.55 26.38
N GLU A 278 -6.62 -15.24 25.64
CA GLU A 278 -6.30 -15.82 24.34
C GLU A 278 -6.00 -14.74 23.29
N SER A 279 -6.80 -13.65 23.24
CA SER A 279 -6.50 -12.53 22.34
C SER A 279 -5.19 -11.83 22.72
N LYS A 280 -4.90 -11.66 24.02
CA LYS A 280 -3.65 -11.03 24.50
C LYS A 280 -2.43 -11.89 24.19
N ASP A 281 -2.53 -13.21 24.36
CA ASP A 281 -1.46 -14.16 24.07
C ASP A 281 -1.05 -14.06 22.60
N ILE A 282 -2.03 -14.11 21.68
CA ILE A 282 -1.78 -14.02 20.23
C ILE A 282 -1.33 -12.61 19.83
N TYR A 283 -1.93 -11.56 20.37
CA TYR A 283 -1.50 -10.20 20.10
C TYR A 283 -0.05 -9.95 20.51
N SER A 284 0.34 -10.41 21.70
CA SER A 284 1.70 -10.24 22.21
C SER A 284 2.72 -11.03 21.37
N LEU A 285 2.33 -12.21 20.88
CA LEU A 285 3.16 -13.00 19.96
C LEU A 285 3.35 -12.30 18.62
N VAL A 286 2.28 -11.80 17.99
CA VAL A 286 2.36 -11.04 16.73
C VAL A 286 3.18 -9.76 16.90
N LEU A 287 3.02 -9.04 18.02
CA LEU A 287 3.83 -7.87 18.34
C LEU A 287 5.32 -8.23 18.45
N THR A 288 5.64 -9.39 19.03
CA THR A 288 7.02 -9.90 19.10
C THR A 288 7.54 -10.23 17.70
N MET A 289 6.75 -10.93 16.87
CA MET A 289 7.10 -11.23 15.47
C MET A 289 7.43 -9.94 14.70
N GLN A 290 6.61 -8.90 14.84
CA GLN A 290 6.82 -7.62 14.14
C GLN A 290 8.09 -6.91 14.64
N LYS A 291 8.29 -6.84 15.95
CA LYS A 291 9.48 -6.19 16.54
C LYS A 291 10.78 -6.88 16.11
N GLU A 292 10.80 -8.21 16.05
CA GLU A 292 11.97 -8.94 15.57
C GLU A 292 12.17 -8.78 14.07
N ALA A 293 11.09 -8.81 13.27
CA ALA A 293 11.19 -8.54 11.83
C ALA A 293 11.78 -7.15 11.55
N LEU A 294 11.28 -6.12 12.24
CA LEU A 294 11.75 -4.73 12.12
C LEU A 294 13.25 -4.60 12.42
N LYS A 295 13.77 -5.27 13.47
CA LYS A 295 15.20 -5.25 13.82
C LYS A 295 16.11 -5.79 12.72
N MET A 296 15.59 -6.62 11.82
CA MET A 296 16.35 -7.22 10.72
C MET A 296 16.40 -6.31 9.48
N ILE A 297 15.55 -5.29 9.40
CA ILE A 297 15.42 -4.45 8.21
C ILE A 297 16.64 -3.55 8.07
N LYS A 298 17.35 -3.75 6.96
CA LYS A 298 18.43 -2.90 6.46
C LYS A 298 18.69 -3.25 4.99
N PRO A 299 19.38 -2.38 4.23
CA PRO A 299 19.74 -2.67 2.85
C PRO A 299 20.48 -4.00 2.68
N GLY A 300 20.14 -4.74 1.63
CA GLY A 300 20.80 -5.99 1.25
C GLY A 300 20.28 -7.26 1.95
N VAL A 301 19.43 -7.14 2.97
CA VAL A 301 18.78 -8.32 3.59
C VAL A 301 17.71 -8.87 2.64
N VAL A 302 17.74 -10.19 2.41
CA VAL A 302 16.73 -10.88 1.60
C VAL A 302 15.44 -11.02 2.42
N TRP A 303 14.31 -10.59 1.86
CA TRP A 303 13.01 -10.57 2.57
C TRP A 303 12.59 -11.95 3.08
N ASP A 304 12.85 -13.01 2.31
CA ASP A 304 12.59 -14.41 2.68
C ASP A 304 13.20 -14.79 4.05
N ILE A 305 14.37 -14.23 4.41
CA ILE A 305 15.04 -14.51 5.69
C ILE A 305 14.23 -13.92 6.87
N ILE A 306 13.70 -12.72 6.69
CA ILE A 306 12.88 -12.05 7.70
C ILE A 306 11.55 -12.82 7.86
N HIS A 307 10.93 -13.19 6.73
CA HIS A 307 9.71 -13.99 6.72
C HIS A 307 9.87 -15.36 7.38
N GLU A 308 10.93 -16.11 7.10
CA GLU A 308 11.20 -17.38 7.78
C GLU A 308 11.42 -17.18 9.29
N THR A 309 12.06 -16.06 9.68
CA THR A 309 12.29 -15.74 11.09
C THR A 309 10.97 -15.48 11.83
N THR A 310 9.99 -14.81 11.21
CA THR A 310 8.67 -14.64 11.84
C THR A 310 7.93 -15.96 11.99
N HIS A 311 8.07 -16.89 11.05
CA HIS A 311 7.55 -18.26 11.21
C HIS A 311 8.21 -19.00 12.38
N LYS A 312 9.53 -18.89 12.56
CA LYS A 312 10.23 -19.49 13.72
C LYS A 312 9.73 -18.93 15.06
N ILE A 313 9.50 -17.62 15.13
CA ILE A 313 8.94 -16.96 16.32
C ILE A 313 7.51 -17.43 16.59
N LEU A 314 6.66 -17.51 15.55
CA LEU A 314 5.31 -18.06 15.68
C LEU A 314 5.35 -19.48 16.24
N ILE A 315 6.19 -20.35 15.67
CA ILE A 315 6.30 -21.75 16.10
C ILE A 315 6.73 -21.84 17.56
N GLN A 316 7.75 -21.08 17.96
CA GLN A 316 8.20 -21.05 19.35
C GLN A 316 7.09 -20.57 20.28
N GLY A 317 6.41 -19.47 19.93
CA GLY A 317 5.30 -18.94 20.73
C GLY A 317 4.14 -19.93 20.84
N PHE A 318 3.84 -20.69 19.78
CA PHE A 318 2.81 -21.72 19.81
C PHE A 318 3.20 -22.94 20.65
N LEU A 319 4.48 -23.31 20.69
CA LEU A 319 4.99 -24.32 21.61
C LEU A 319 4.84 -23.86 23.07
N ASP A 320 5.18 -22.60 23.34
CA ASP A 320 5.09 -22.00 24.69
C ASP A 320 3.63 -21.90 25.18
N LEU A 321 2.70 -21.59 24.26
CA LEU A 321 1.26 -21.56 24.52
C LEU A 321 0.61 -22.95 24.54
N GLY A 322 1.34 -23.99 24.16
CA GLY A 322 0.84 -25.37 24.04
C GLY A 322 -0.11 -25.61 22.86
N ILE A 323 -0.22 -24.67 21.92
CA ILE A 323 -0.97 -24.84 20.65
C ILE A 323 -0.21 -25.83 19.75
N PHE A 324 1.11 -25.70 19.70
CA PHE A 324 1.97 -26.72 19.12
C PHE A 324 2.56 -27.65 20.19
N GLN A 325 2.86 -28.89 19.81
CA GLN A 325 3.40 -29.93 20.66
C GLN A 325 4.23 -30.93 19.85
N ASN A 326 4.93 -31.86 20.53
CA ASN A 326 5.58 -33.02 19.91
C ASN A 326 6.54 -32.72 18.74
N GLY A 327 7.23 -31.59 18.78
CA GLY A 327 8.22 -31.21 17.76
C GLY A 327 9.05 -30.00 18.20
N THR A 328 10.21 -29.85 17.58
CA THR A 328 11.07 -28.68 17.70
C THR A 328 10.67 -27.59 16.70
N VAL A 329 11.19 -26.38 16.88
CA VAL A 329 10.97 -25.27 15.93
C VAL A 329 11.34 -25.66 14.51
N ASP A 330 12.51 -26.30 14.33
CA ASP A 330 13.02 -26.68 13.02
C ASP A 330 12.19 -27.79 12.36
N GLU A 331 11.72 -28.78 13.13
CA GLU A 331 10.86 -29.86 12.60
C GLU A 331 9.51 -29.33 12.12
N ILE A 332 8.87 -28.47 12.92
CA ILE A 332 7.56 -27.88 12.60
C ILE A 332 7.69 -26.93 11.39
N LEU A 333 8.78 -26.17 11.31
CA LEU A 333 9.08 -25.28 10.19
C LEU A 333 9.33 -26.09 8.91
N ALA A 334 10.15 -27.15 8.98
CA ALA A 334 10.44 -28.02 7.85
C ALA A 334 9.17 -28.66 7.30
N ASP A 335 8.23 -29.04 8.16
CA ASP A 335 6.94 -29.59 7.75
C ASP A 335 5.96 -28.53 7.24
N ARG A 336 6.24 -27.22 7.40
CA ARG A 336 5.41 -26.05 7.00
C ARG A 336 4.10 -25.91 7.77
N THR A 337 4.01 -26.48 8.96
CA THR A 337 2.77 -26.47 9.77
C THR A 337 2.36 -25.04 10.18
N SER A 338 3.31 -24.13 10.36
CA SER A 338 3.04 -22.72 10.65
C SER A 338 2.29 -21.98 9.54
N CYS A 339 2.36 -22.44 8.28
CA CYS A 339 1.65 -21.82 7.16
C CYS A 339 0.11 -21.94 7.28
N ALA A 340 -0.40 -22.82 8.15
CA ALA A 340 -1.82 -22.86 8.48
C ALA A 340 -2.29 -21.62 9.27
N PHE A 341 -1.37 -20.97 9.98
CA PHE A 341 -1.65 -19.86 10.91
C PHE A 341 -1.09 -18.53 10.44
N LEU A 342 -0.03 -18.53 9.62
CA LEU A 342 0.45 -17.37 8.86
C LEU A 342 0.47 -17.75 7.37
N PRO A 343 -0.67 -17.57 6.65
CA PRO A 343 -0.81 -18.05 5.28
C PRO A 343 -0.42 -17.01 4.21
N HIS A 344 -0.04 -15.79 4.58
CA HIS A 344 0.33 -14.72 3.66
C HIS A 344 1.80 -14.29 3.80
N GLY A 345 2.29 -13.50 2.85
CA GLY A 345 3.64 -12.94 2.91
C GLY A 345 3.80 -11.90 4.03
N LEU A 346 5.02 -11.74 4.55
CA LEU A 346 5.31 -10.83 5.67
C LEU A 346 5.05 -9.34 5.37
N GLY A 347 4.96 -8.98 4.09
CA GLY A 347 4.80 -7.59 3.66
C GLY A 347 5.22 -7.39 2.21
N HIS A 348 5.13 -6.14 1.78
CA HIS A 348 5.27 -5.75 0.38
C HIS A 348 5.77 -4.32 0.23
N HIS A 349 6.35 -4.00 -0.94
CA HIS A 349 6.62 -2.61 -1.25
C HIS A 349 5.32 -1.81 -1.21
N MET A 350 5.42 -0.57 -0.74
CA MET A 350 4.34 0.41 -0.75
C MET A 350 4.87 1.73 -1.35
N GLY A 351 4.00 2.46 -2.04
CA GLY A 351 4.35 3.74 -2.63
C GLY A 351 3.11 4.39 -3.23
N MET A 352 3.06 4.47 -4.56
CA MET A 352 1.87 4.99 -5.24
C MET A 352 0.70 4.00 -5.22
N ASP A 353 1.00 2.71 -5.14
CA ASP A 353 0.03 1.64 -4.94
C ASP A 353 0.29 1.00 -3.58
N THR A 354 -0.75 0.46 -2.93
CA THR A 354 -0.62 -0.30 -1.68
C THR A 354 0.32 -1.47 -1.87
N HIS A 355 0.02 -2.33 -2.85
CA HIS A 355 0.94 -3.33 -3.36
C HIS A 355 1.77 -2.72 -4.50
N ASP A 356 2.85 -2.03 -4.14
CA ASP A 356 3.72 -1.34 -5.09
C ASP A 356 4.61 -2.31 -5.88
N THR A 357 5.30 -1.74 -6.87
CA THR A 357 6.02 -2.46 -7.92
C THR A 357 7.42 -2.93 -7.48
N GLY A 358 8.09 -3.69 -8.35
CA GLY A 358 9.51 -4.09 -8.17
C GLY A 358 9.80 -5.08 -7.03
N GLY A 359 8.80 -5.84 -6.56
CA GLY A 359 8.97 -6.89 -5.55
C GLY A 359 9.33 -8.29 -6.11
N HIS A 360 9.10 -8.52 -7.41
CA HIS A 360 9.34 -9.81 -8.09
C HIS A 360 8.73 -11.05 -7.39
N PRO A 361 7.41 -11.07 -7.13
CA PRO A 361 6.76 -12.23 -6.53
C PRO A 361 6.91 -13.49 -7.40
N ASN A 362 6.97 -14.65 -6.74
CA ASN A 362 6.87 -15.95 -7.41
C ASN A 362 5.63 -16.71 -6.93
N TYR A 363 4.46 -16.35 -7.47
CA TYR A 363 3.19 -17.01 -7.11
C TYR A 363 3.10 -18.48 -7.57
N SER A 364 4.06 -18.95 -8.38
CA SER A 364 4.18 -20.33 -8.82
C SER A 364 5.08 -21.19 -7.90
N ASP A 365 5.68 -20.58 -6.86
CA ASP A 365 6.48 -21.30 -5.88
C ASP A 365 5.66 -22.44 -5.26
N PRO A 366 6.12 -23.70 -5.32
CA PRO A 366 5.39 -24.82 -4.74
C PRO A 366 5.42 -24.82 -3.22
N ASP A 367 6.35 -24.09 -2.58
CA ASP A 367 6.41 -23.96 -1.14
C ASP A 367 5.36 -22.96 -0.63
N PRO A 368 4.37 -23.39 0.18
CA PRO A 368 3.31 -22.51 0.65
C PRO A 368 3.82 -21.33 1.49
N MET A 369 5.01 -21.44 2.09
CA MET A 369 5.61 -20.34 2.87
C MET A 369 5.99 -19.17 1.97
N TYR A 370 6.55 -19.43 0.79
CA TYR A 370 7.07 -18.36 -0.08
C TYR A 370 6.11 -17.92 -1.19
N LYS A 371 5.08 -18.73 -1.47
CA LYS A 371 4.14 -18.52 -2.59
C LYS A 371 3.47 -17.15 -2.60
N TYR A 372 3.13 -16.60 -1.44
CA TYR A 372 2.39 -15.33 -1.34
C TYR A 372 3.26 -14.12 -0.97
N LEU A 373 4.59 -14.29 -0.93
CA LEU A 373 5.50 -13.15 -0.75
C LEU A 373 5.48 -12.26 -1.99
N ARG A 374 5.27 -10.96 -1.76
CA ARG A 374 5.27 -9.92 -2.79
C ARG A 374 6.65 -9.36 -3.07
N VAL A 375 7.59 -9.51 -2.14
CA VAL A 375 9.00 -9.15 -2.27
C VAL A 375 9.86 -10.41 -2.14
N ARG A 376 10.65 -10.73 -3.16
CA ARG A 376 11.57 -11.89 -3.19
C ARG A 376 13.02 -11.49 -3.49
N ILE A 377 13.33 -10.22 -3.26
CA ILE A 377 14.64 -9.62 -3.53
C ILE A 377 15.27 -9.03 -2.26
N PRO A 378 16.58 -8.74 -2.26
CA PRO A 378 17.19 -7.93 -1.21
C PRO A 378 16.55 -6.55 -1.08
N LEU A 379 16.33 -6.10 0.16
CA LEU A 379 15.80 -4.77 0.44
C LEU A 379 16.73 -3.69 -0.10
N LYS A 380 16.16 -2.71 -0.80
CA LYS A 380 16.91 -1.59 -1.39
C LYS A 380 16.86 -0.40 -0.44
N THR A 381 17.94 0.37 -0.34
CA THR A 381 17.89 1.65 0.37
C THR A 381 16.81 2.54 -0.25
N ARG A 382 16.04 3.22 0.59
CA ARG A 382 14.92 4.08 0.25
C ARG A 382 13.70 3.41 -0.37
N SER A 383 13.61 2.08 -0.35
CA SER A 383 12.31 1.42 -0.53
C SER A 383 11.45 1.60 0.72
N VAL A 384 10.14 1.75 0.51
CA VAL A 384 9.14 1.64 1.58
C VAL A 384 8.50 0.26 1.51
N ILE A 385 8.37 -0.41 2.65
CA ILE A 385 7.86 -1.77 2.78
C ILE A 385 6.94 -1.89 3.99
N THR A 386 5.84 -2.64 3.86
CA THR A 386 4.99 -3.02 5.00
C THR A 386 5.63 -4.14 5.82
N VAL A 387 5.40 -4.14 7.13
CA VAL A 387 5.85 -5.20 8.05
C VAL A 387 4.66 -5.69 8.85
N GLU A 388 4.01 -6.73 8.33
CA GLU A 388 2.65 -7.12 8.69
C GLU A 388 2.50 -8.58 9.12
N PRO A 389 3.31 -9.11 10.06
CA PRO A 389 3.08 -10.46 10.54
C PRO A 389 1.67 -10.60 11.12
N GLY A 390 1.10 -11.80 10.93
CA GLY A 390 -0.21 -12.13 11.47
C GLY A 390 -0.34 -13.59 11.90
N ILE A 391 -1.32 -13.85 12.75
CA ILE A 391 -1.72 -15.18 13.19
C ILE A 391 -3.24 -15.27 13.06
N TYR A 392 -3.72 -16.29 12.34
CA TYR A 392 -5.13 -16.46 11.99
C TYR A 392 -5.61 -17.86 12.38
N PHE A 393 -6.82 -17.89 12.94
CA PHE A 393 -7.57 -19.09 13.28
C PHE A 393 -8.68 -19.30 12.24
N CYS A 394 -8.28 -19.46 10.97
CA CYS A 394 -9.21 -19.69 9.86
C CYS A 394 -9.53 -21.18 9.73
N GLU A 395 -10.77 -21.56 10.03
CA GLU A 395 -11.19 -22.96 10.05
C GLU A 395 -10.96 -23.66 8.69
N PHE A 396 -11.20 -22.98 7.58
CA PHE A 396 -11.02 -23.51 6.22
C PHE A 396 -9.56 -23.76 5.85
N ILE A 397 -8.63 -23.02 6.45
CA ILE A 397 -7.18 -23.19 6.21
C ILE A 397 -6.59 -24.22 7.17
N ILE A 398 -7.04 -24.24 8.42
CA ILE A 398 -6.47 -25.10 9.47
C ILE A 398 -7.01 -26.52 9.40
N LYS A 399 -8.29 -26.75 9.07
CA LYS A 399 -8.88 -28.10 9.03
C LYS A 399 -8.07 -29.12 8.21
N PRO A 400 -7.60 -28.81 6.98
CA PRO A 400 -6.74 -29.72 6.23
C PRO A 400 -5.47 -30.15 6.98
N TYR A 401 -4.87 -29.26 7.77
CA TYR A 401 -3.69 -29.57 8.60
C TYR A 401 -4.04 -30.44 9.82
N LEU A 402 -5.28 -30.36 10.32
CA LEU A 402 -5.77 -31.24 11.39
C LEU A 402 -6.08 -32.65 10.87
N GLU A 403 -6.35 -32.81 9.58
CA GLU A 403 -6.64 -34.11 8.97
C GLU A 403 -5.37 -34.84 8.48
N ASP A 404 -4.32 -34.10 8.12
CA ASP A 404 -3.04 -34.66 7.68
C ASP A 404 -2.17 -35.13 8.86
N PRO A 405 -1.80 -36.43 8.97
CA PRO A 405 -0.90 -36.94 10.01
C PRO A 405 0.46 -36.25 10.07
N LYS A 406 0.95 -35.68 8.95
CA LYS A 406 2.19 -34.89 8.90
C LYS A 406 2.11 -33.68 9.84
N HIS A 407 0.94 -33.05 9.91
CA HIS A 407 0.74 -31.78 10.61
C HIS A 407 0.03 -31.97 11.95
N ASN A 408 -1.01 -32.80 12.00
CA ASN A 408 -1.85 -33.03 13.20
C ASN A 408 -1.01 -33.44 14.42
N LYS A 409 0.03 -34.26 14.25
CA LYS A 409 0.93 -34.66 15.36
C LYS A 409 1.48 -33.47 16.16
N TYR A 410 1.65 -32.32 15.51
CA TYR A 410 2.15 -31.09 16.13
C TYR A 410 1.07 -30.19 16.69
N ILE A 411 -0.22 -30.37 16.36
CA ILE A 411 -1.28 -29.42 16.72
C ILE A 411 -2.11 -29.99 17.88
N ASN A 412 -2.08 -29.31 19.02
CA ASN A 412 -2.90 -29.68 20.15
C ASN A 412 -4.33 -29.12 19.99
N GLN A 413 -5.24 -29.95 19.48
CA GLN A 413 -6.63 -29.55 19.23
C GLN A 413 -7.39 -29.15 20.51
N ASP A 414 -7.02 -29.71 21.68
CA ASP A 414 -7.61 -29.34 22.96
C ASP A 414 -7.24 -27.95 23.43
N VAL A 415 -6.05 -27.47 23.07
CA VAL A 415 -5.63 -26.09 23.34
C VAL A 415 -6.15 -25.15 22.26
N LEU A 416 -6.04 -25.56 20.99
CA LEU A 416 -6.46 -24.78 19.81
C LEU A 416 -7.93 -24.32 19.89
N LYS A 417 -8.82 -25.16 20.44
CA LYS A 417 -10.26 -24.84 20.53
C LYS A 417 -10.57 -23.54 21.28
N ASN A 418 -9.67 -23.07 22.14
CA ASN A 418 -9.84 -21.82 22.88
C ASN A 418 -9.56 -20.57 22.04
N TYR A 419 -8.89 -20.71 20.90
CA TYR A 419 -8.41 -19.58 20.10
C TYR A 419 -9.28 -19.24 18.88
N TRP A 420 -10.25 -20.09 18.49
CA TRP A 420 -11.09 -19.84 17.31
C TRP A 420 -11.77 -18.46 17.34
N ALA A 421 -12.31 -18.06 18.50
CA ALA A 421 -13.00 -16.78 18.67
C ALA A 421 -12.08 -15.55 18.57
N VAL A 422 -10.75 -15.72 18.65
CA VAL A 422 -9.79 -14.64 18.39
C VAL A 422 -9.89 -14.18 16.93
N GLY A 423 -10.20 -15.11 16.02
CA GLY A 423 -10.26 -14.89 14.58
C GLY A 423 -8.86 -14.69 14.00
N GLY A 424 -8.33 -13.47 14.11
CA GLY A 424 -6.99 -13.16 13.61
C GLY A 424 -6.40 -11.93 14.26
N VAL A 425 -5.08 -11.89 14.31
CA VAL A 425 -4.30 -10.71 14.71
C VAL A 425 -3.25 -10.43 13.65
N ARG A 426 -3.20 -9.19 13.16
CA ARG A 426 -2.13 -8.64 12.32
C ARG A 426 -1.72 -7.29 12.88
N ILE A 427 -0.43 -7.01 12.88
CA ILE A 427 0.10 -5.70 13.27
C ILE A 427 1.03 -5.27 12.16
N GLU A 428 0.72 -4.14 11.54
CA GLU A 428 1.37 -3.68 10.32
C GLU A 428 1.83 -2.25 10.44
N ASP A 429 3.08 -2.03 10.06
CA ASP A 429 3.70 -0.72 9.97
C ASP A 429 4.35 -0.55 8.59
N ASP A 430 4.30 0.68 8.10
CA ASP A 430 5.02 1.17 6.93
C ASP A 430 6.41 1.64 7.33
N VAL A 431 7.46 1.09 6.71
CA VAL A 431 8.85 1.48 7.03
C VAL A 431 9.64 1.86 5.80
N LEU A 432 10.41 2.95 5.93
CA LEU A 432 11.42 3.36 4.96
C LEU A 432 12.75 2.67 5.29
N VAL A 433 13.31 1.92 4.35
CA VAL A 433 14.64 1.33 4.50
C VAL A 433 15.69 2.45 4.38
N VAL A 434 16.52 2.64 5.41
CA VAL A 434 17.57 3.67 5.44
C VAL A 434 18.95 3.03 5.62
N GLU A 435 20.01 3.83 5.53
CA GLU A 435 21.36 3.32 5.80
C GLU A 435 21.44 2.73 7.22
N GLY A 436 21.84 1.45 7.31
CA GLY A 436 22.00 0.75 8.59
C GLY A 436 20.71 0.27 9.28
N GLY A 437 19.52 0.55 8.74
CA GLY A 437 18.27 0.19 9.41
C GLY A 437 16.99 0.57 8.67
N TYR A 438 16.01 1.06 9.43
CA TYR A 438 14.74 1.57 8.94
C TYR A 438 14.29 2.83 9.71
N GLU A 439 13.47 3.64 9.07
CA GLU A 439 12.63 4.66 9.71
C GLU A 439 11.18 4.14 9.71
N ASN A 440 10.52 4.08 10.86
CA ASN A 440 9.11 3.74 10.93
C ASN A 440 8.26 4.97 10.58
N LEU A 441 7.41 4.84 9.57
CA LEU A 441 6.52 5.91 9.12
C LEU A 441 5.17 5.86 9.87
N THR A 442 4.82 4.70 10.43
CA THR A 442 3.57 4.48 11.15
C THR A 442 3.68 4.91 12.62
N ASN A 443 2.87 5.91 12.98
CA ASN A 443 2.87 6.52 14.31
C ASN A 443 1.67 6.10 15.18
N VAL A 444 1.19 4.85 15.03
CA VAL A 444 0.03 4.34 15.77
C VAL A 444 0.48 3.42 16.90
N VAL A 445 -0.11 3.58 18.09
CA VAL A 445 0.19 2.72 19.25
C VAL A 445 -0.04 1.24 18.92
N LYS A 446 0.82 0.39 19.48
CA LYS A 446 0.76 -1.07 19.32
C LYS A 446 1.22 -1.87 20.53
N GLU A 447 1.67 -1.19 21.60
CA GLU A 447 1.91 -1.87 22.87
C GLU A 447 0.56 -2.18 23.53
N VAL A 448 0.43 -3.36 24.16
CA VAL A 448 -0.83 -3.85 24.72
C VAL A 448 -1.46 -2.83 25.66
N GLU A 449 -0.67 -2.30 26.59
CA GLU A 449 -1.13 -1.35 27.60
C GLU A 449 -1.58 -0.02 26.98
N GLU A 450 -0.98 0.39 25.87
CA GLU A 450 -1.33 1.64 25.19
C GLU A 450 -2.62 1.50 24.39
N VAL A 451 -2.80 0.37 23.70
CA VAL A 451 -4.03 0.03 22.99
C VAL A 451 -5.19 -0.07 23.98
N GLU A 452 -5.06 -0.85 25.06
CA GLU A 452 -6.11 -0.98 26.08
C GLU A 452 -6.44 0.38 26.74
N ARG A 453 -5.42 1.23 26.96
CA ARG A 453 -5.60 2.58 27.48
C ARG A 453 -6.41 3.45 26.53
N LEU A 454 -6.07 3.50 25.24
CA LEU A 454 -6.82 4.32 24.27
C LEU A 454 -8.26 3.86 24.13
N VAL A 455 -8.51 2.55 24.06
CA VAL A 455 -9.87 2.02 24.00
C VAL A 455 -10.67 2.31 25.27
N SER A 456 -10.00 2.26 26.43
CA SER A 456 -10.66 2.51 27.72
C SER A 456 -10.98 3.98 27.97
N GLN A 457 -10.19 4.91 27.44
CA GLN A 457 -10.41 6.36 27.58
C GLN A 457 -11.70 6.82 26.87
N GLY A 458 -12.06 6.20 25.75
CA GLY A 458 -13.21 6.58 24.94
C GLY A 458 -13.01 7.90 24.18
N SER A 459 -13.94 8.22 23.27
CA SER A 459 -14.03 9.54 22.65
C SER A 459 -14.53 10.56 23.67
N GLN A 460 -13.74 11.62 23.95
CA GLN A 460 -14.20 12.77 24.74
C GLN A 460 -15.17 13.65 23.96
#